data_AF-A0A819XKA2-F1
#
_entry.id   AF-A0A819XKA2-F1
#
_cell.length_a   1.000
_cell.length_b   1.000
_cell.length_c   1.000
_cell.angle_alpha   90.00
_cell.angle_beta   90.00
_cell.angle_gamma   90.00
#
_symmetry.space_group_name_H-M   'P 1'
#
loop_
_entity.id
_entity.type
_entity.pdbx_description
1 polymer ?
#
loop_
_entity_poly.entity_id
_entity_poly.type
_entity_poly.pdbx_seq_one_letter_code
_entity_poly.pdbx_strand_id
1 'polypeptide(L)' 'MNLFMVITIRSIIPDKKFIGIYLFAQDTENINIGSWKTTDLLIESVSCNGLMDNSKVEKTSIEAVWYPSSKVSGDIII' A
#
# COMPACT_ATOMS: atom_id res chain seq x y z
N MET A 1 -16.11 15.04 -1.72
CA MET A 1 -15.73 14.10 -0.64
C MET A 1 -14.69 13.17 -1.24
N ASN A 2 -13.44 13.18 -0.76
CA ASN A 2 -12.40 12.34 -1.33
C ASN A 2 -12.58 10.92 -0.77
N LEU A 3 -12.90 9.97 -1.63
CA LEU A 3 -12.91 8.55 -1.27
C LEU A 3 -11.47 8.12 -1.02
N PHE A 4 -11.25 7.30 0.01
CA PHE A 4 -9.96 6.65 0.28
C PHE A 4 -10.20 5.30 0.93
N MET A 5 -9.23 4.40 0.79
CA MET A 5 -9.20 3.12 1.48
C MET A 5 -8.03 3.08 2.45
N VAL A 6 -8.27 2.52 3.64
CA VAL A 6 -7.22 2.19 4.61
C VAL A 6 -6.97 0.69 4.54
N ILE A 7 -5.72 0.32 4.30
CA ILE A 7 -5.27 -1.06 4.16
C ILE A 7 -4.35 -1.39 5.33
N THR A 8 -4.72 -2.40 6.10
CA THR A 8 -3.94 -2.84 7.25
C THR A 8 -3.32 -4.20 6.97
N ILE A 9 -1.99 -4.27 6.97
CA ILE A 9 -1.24 -5.52 6.91
C ILE A 9 -0.80 -5.85 8.33
N ARG A 10 -1.18 -7.04 8.82
CA ARG A 10 -0.84 -7.48 10.18
C ARG A 10 -0.36 -8.93 10.21
N SER A 11 0.63 -9.19 11.05
CA SER A 11 0.96 -10.55 11.45
C SER A 11 -0.13 -11.08 12.38
N ILE A 12 -0.71 -12.22 12.03
CA ILE A 12 -1.70 -12.92 12.88
C ILE A 12 -1.04 -13.98 13.77
N ILE A 13 0.24 -14.27 13.55
CA ILE A 13 0.99 -15.22 14.37
C ILE A 13 1.64 -14.42 15.50
N PRO A 14 1.38 -14.77 16.78
CA PRO A 14 2.05 -14.14 17.91
C PRO A 14 3.56 -14.13 17.74
N ASP A 15 4.19 -13.01 18.09
CA ASP A 15 5.64 -12.79 18.05
C ASP A 15 6.31 -12.87 16.67
N LYS A 16 5.55 -13.10 15.59
CA LYS A 16 6.06 -12.94 14.22
C LYS A 16 5.94 -11.50 13.78
N LYS A 17 7.07 -10.96 13.31
CA LYS A 17 7.19 -9.60 12.80
C LYS A 17 7.65 -9.64 11.34
N PHE A 18 7.35 -8.59 10.61
CA PHE A 18 7.92 -8.33 9.29
C PHE A 18 8.73 -7.04 9.34
N ILE A 19 9.73 -6.96 8.45
CA ILE A 19 10.64 -5.80 8.35
C ILE A 19 10.22 -4.89 7.19
N GLY A 20 9.68 -5.49 6.13
CA GLY A 20 9.40 -4.83 4.86
C GLY A 20 8.05 -5.23 4.28
N ILE A 21 7.41 -4.29 3.60
CA ILE A 21 6.28 -4.49 2.71
C ILE A 21 6.52 -3.79 1.37
N TYR A 22 5.84 -4.28 0.35
CA TYR A 22 5.65 -3.60 -0.92
C TYR A 22 4.18 -3.76 -1.30
N LEU A 23 3.51 -2.64 -1.56
CA LEU A 23 2.12 -2.54 -1.97
C LEU A 23 2.03 -1.84 -3.30
N PHE A 24 1.11 -2.29 -4.15
CA PHE A 24 0.74 -1.59 -5.37
C PHE A 24 -0.76 -1.78 -5.58
N ALA A 25 -1.36 -0.99 -6.44
CA ALA A 25 -2.77 -1.11 -6.77
C ALA A 25 -2.91 -1.09 -8.28
N GLN A 26 -3.60 -2.11 -8.83
CA GLN A 26 -3.76 -2.29 -10.26
C GLN A 26 -5.24 -2.51 -10.61
N ASP A 27 -5.60 -2.12 -11.83
CA ASP A 27 -6.85 -2.54 -12.45
C ASP A 27 -6.74 -3.95 -13.06
N THR A 28 -7.83 -4.42 -13.65
CA THR A 28 -7.89 -5.75 -14.31
C THR A 28 -7.00 -5.86 -15.57
N GLU A 29 -6.44 -4.75 -16.06
CA GLU A 29 -5.48 -4.71 -17.17
C GLU A 29 -4.02 -4.67 -16.68
N ASN A 30 -3.79 -4.79 -15.37
CA ASN A 30 -2.49 -4.68 -14.69
C ASN A 30 -1.87 -3.28 -14.77
N ILE A 31 -2.67 -2.23 -14.93
CA ILE A 31 -2.19 -0.85 -14.93
C ILE A 31 -2.20 -0.32 -13.51
N ASN A 32 -1.06 0.18 -13.03
CA ASN A 32 -0.95 0.80 -11.71
C ASN A 32 -1.87 2.03 -11.64
N ILE A 33 -2.76 2.06 -10.65
CA ILE A 33 -3.83 3.06 -10.55
C ILE A 33 -4.05 3.58 -9.14
N GLY A 34 -4.49 4.83 -9.06
CA GLY A 34 -4.60 5.57 -7.81
C GLY A 34 -3.25 6.09 -7.32
N SER A 35 -3.23 6.57 -6.09
CA SER A 35 -2.02 7.05 -5.43
C SER A 35 -1.98 6.60 -3.98
N TRP A 36 -0.78 6.48 -3.43
CA TRP A 36 -0.56 6.08 -2.06
C TRP A 36 -0.19 7.28 -1.21
N LYS A 37 -0.64 7.29 0.05
CA LYS A 37 -0.16 8.28 1.02
C LYS A 37 1.19 7.83 1.57
N THR A 38 2.21 8.67 1.39
CA THR A 38 3.50 8.48 2.07
C THR A 38 3.40 8.85 3.56
N THR A 39 4.25 8.20 4.35
CA THR A 39 4.42 8.42 5.79
C THR A 39 5.89 8.27 6.14
N ASP A 40 6.26 8.49 7.41
CA ASP A 40 7.63 8.27 7.87
C ASP A 40 8.09 6.81 7.70
N LEU A 41 7.13 5.87 7.71
CA LEU A 41 7.38 4.43 7.55
C LEU A 41 7.24 3.95 6.10
N LEU A 42 6.56 4.71 5.24
CA LEU A 42 6.17 4.26 3.90
C LEU A 42 6.44 5.33 2.85
N ILE A 43 7.23 4.99 1.84
CA ILE A 43 7.60 5.87 0.74
C ILE A 43 7.16 5.28 -0.60
N GLU A 44 6.94 6.13 -1.59
CA GLU A 44 6.68 5.65 -2.94
C GLU A 44 7.97 5.07 -3.56
N SER A 45 7.84 3.91 -4.17
CA SER A 45 8.89 3.28 -4.96
C SER A 45 9.05 4.01 -6.29
N VAL A 46 10.23 4.60 -6.47
CA VAL A 46 10.61 5.34 -7.70
C VAL A 46 10.60 4.45 -8.94
N SER A 47 10.79 3.13 -8.79
CA SER A 47 10.93 2.19 -9.91
C SER A 47 9.62 1.52 -10.34
N CYS A 48 8.64 1.40 -9.44
CA CYS A 48 7.54 0.46 -9.64
C CYS A 48 6.13 1.04 -9.32
N ASN A 49 6.01 2.34 -9.04
CA ASN A 49 4.72 3.00 -8.71
C ASN A 49 3.90 2.25 -7.65
N GLY A 50 4.58 1.91 -6.55
CA GLY A 50 3.98 1.27 -5.39
C GLY A 50 4.44 1.95 -4.10
N LEU A 51 3.93 1.50 -2.96
CA LEU A 51 4.31 1.95 -1.64
C LEU A 51 5.23 0.91 -0.99
N MET A 52 6.38 1.34 -0.51
CA MET A 52 7.38 0.46 0.10
C MET A 52 7.79 0.96 1.47
N ASP A 53 8.34 0.06 2.26
CA ASP A 53 8.93 0.41 3.55
C ASP A 53 10.12 1.38 3.42
N ASN A 54 10.13 2.38 4.30
CA ASN A 54 11.20 3.39 4.41
C ASN A 54 12.17 3.11 5.57
N SER A 55 11.93 2.07 6.35
CA SER A 55 12.77 1.71 7.50
C SER A 55 12.90 0.21 7.65
N LYS A 56 13.96 -0.22 8.34
CA LYS A 56 14.17 -1.63 8.73
C LYS A 56 13.57 -1.97 10.10
N VAL A 57 12.61 -1.17 10.56
CA VAL A 57 11.97 -1.40 11.87
C VAL A 57 11.08 -2.63 11.78
N GLU A 58 11.29 -3.57 12.69
CA GLU A 58 10.40 -4.74 12.84
C GLU A 58 9.02 -4.29 13.31
N LYS A 59 7.98 -4.85 12.70
CA LYS A 59 6.59 -4.46 12.96
C LYS A 59 5.65 -5.66 12.88
N THR A 60 4.58 -5.60 13.65
CA THR A 60 3.50 -6.58 13.67
C THR A 60 2.28 -6.11 12.89
N SER A 61 2.19 -4.80 12.62
CA SER A 61 1.12 -4.17 11.85
C SER A 61 1.64 -2.92 11.14
N ILE A 62 1.07 -2.61 9.99
CA ILE A 62 1.27 -1.35 9.27
C ILE A 62 0.00 -0.96 8.53
N GLU A 63 -0.27 0.34 8.46
CA GLU A 63 -1.40 0.91 7.74
C GLU A 63 -0.91 1.71 6.54
N ALA A 64 -1.57 1.50 5.41
CA ALA A 64 -1.38 2.27 4.19
C ALA A 64 -2.71 2.92 3.79
N VAL A 65 -2.63 4.12 3.20
CA VAL A 65 -3.81 4.81 2.68
C VAL A 65 -3.69 4.90 1.17
N TRP A 66 -4.72 4.43 0.46
CA TRP A 66 -4.81 4.49 -0.99
C TRP A 66 -5.95 5.42 -1.41
N TYR A 67 -5.68 6.25 -2.41
CA TYR A 67 -6.63 7.16 -3.03
C TYR A 67 -6.96 6.66 -4.45
N PRO A 68 -8.23 6.34 -4.74
CA PRO A 68 -8.65 6.00 -6.10
C PRO A 68 -8.44 7.16 -7.05
N SER A 69 -7.96 6.85 -8.26
CA SER A 69 -7.94 7.83 -9.34
C SER A 69 -9.31 7.95 -9.99
N SER A 70 -9.60 9.08 -10.65
CA SER A 70 -10.82 9.23 -11.47
C SER A 70 -10.89 8.29 -12.66
N LYS A 71 -9.79 7.61 -13.00
CA LYS A 71 -9.72 6.62 -14.09
C LYS A 71 -10.10 5.21 -13.64
N VAL A 72 -10.34 5.00 -12.34
CA VAL A 72 -10.75 3.70 -11.84
C VAL A 72 -12.13 3.36 -12.40
N SER A 73 -12.19 2.32 -13.23
CA SER A 73 -13.42 1.68 -13.67
C SER A 73 -13.32 0.18 -13.44
N GLY A 74 -14.17 -0.36 -12.56
CA GLY A 74 -14.20 -1.79 -12.23
C GLY A 74 -13.39 -2.15 -10.98
N ASP A 75 -12.96 -3.41 -10.93
CA ASP A 75 -12.29 -4.00 -9.77
C ASP A 75 -10.84 -3.51 -9.66
N ILE A 76 -10.39 -3.35 -8.41
CA ILE A 76 -9.02 -2.99 -8.07
C ILE A 76 -8.40 -4.12 -7.27
N ILE A 77 -7.19 -4.50 -7.65
CA ILE A 77 -6.36 -5.48 -6.95
C ILE A 77 -5.30 -4.72 -6.17
N ILE A 78 -5.16 -5.07 -4.89
CA ILE A 78 -4.12 -4.57 -3.97
C ILE A 78 -3.27 -5.75 -3.52
#